data_AF-A0A7C5CVK3-F1
#
_entry.id   AF-A0A7C5CVK3-F1
#
_cell.length_a   1.000
_cell.length_b   1.000
_cell.length_c   1.000
_cell.angle_alpha   90.00
_cell.angle_beta   90.00
_cell.angle_gamma   90.00
#
_symmetry.space_group_name_H-M   'P 1'
#
loop_
_entity.id
_entity.type
_entity.pdbx_description
1 polymer ?
#
loop_
_entity_poly.entity_id
_entity_poly.type
_entity_poly.pdbx_seq_one_letter_code
_entity_poly.pdbx_strand_id
1 'polypeptide(L)'
;MLGAFYDLCQKNRSLRAWELEPNDNISFPIGTILTVQQYYERLDLFDLFKQFKERGIDINSLCVITEDSRTGCDDDPTISNIEEAFSWLENTSESSSQPVIYISDHVIWTMGNATFQFSDGNLSANTIDGWLNSTQYQDLTMILNGNRSALAGPDLKDSSREIFCSMRSTQSFDDDLFNITRGLKDPSADTNFDGEVSYHEAFQKEYDNLAFENQDPISYFG
;
A
#
# COMPACT_ATOMS: atom_id res chain seq x y z
N MET A 1 -1.08 -38.31 24.14
CA MET A 1 -0.91 -38.75 22.73
C MET A 1 -1.05 -37.52 21.84
N LEU A 2 0.05 -36.75 21.70
CA LEU A 2 0.13 -35.51 20.91
C LEU A 2 1.61 -35.22 20.53
N GLY A 3 2.43 -36.27 20.47
CA GLY A 3 3.89 -36.19 20.27
C GLY A 3 4.35 -36.58 18.87
N ALA A 4 3.51 -36.42 17.85
CA ALA A 4 3.82 -36.87 16.48
C ALA A 4 3.64 -35.79 15.40
N PHE A 5 3.36 -34.53 15.76
CA PHE A 5 3.27 -33.43 14.78
C PHE A 5 4.44 -32.43 14.86
N TYR A 6 5.32 -32.59 15.86
CA TYR A 6 6.46 -31.68 16.07
C TYR A 6 7.72 -32.04 15.25
N ASP A 7 7.71 -33.17 14.53
CA ASP A 7 8.94 -33.79 14.01
C ASP A 7 9.09 -33.72 12.47
N LEU A 8 8.28 -32.93 11.77
CA LEU A 8 8.33 -32.85 10.29
C LEU A 8 8.96 -31.57 9.71
N CYS A 9 9.39 -30.61 10.53
CA CYS A 9 9.97 -29.35 10.05
C CYS A 9 11.43 -29.12 10.48
N GLN A 10 12.18 -30.16 10.87
CA GLN A 10 13.61 -30.05 11.22
C GLN A 10 14.54 -30.89 10.34
N LYS A 11 14.48 -30.76 9.02
CA LYS A 11 15.58 -31.23 8.17
C LYS A 11 15.86 -30.29 7.00
N ASN A 12 16.84 -29.41 7.25
CA ASN A 12 17.81 -28.85 6.31
C ASN A 12 17.27 -28.09 5.09
N ARG A 13 17.47 -26.77 5.07
CA ARG A 13 18.75 -26.18 4.60
C ARG A 13 18.86 -24.72 5.04
N SER A 14 20.09 -24.36 5.39
CA SER A 14 20.53 -23.03 5.77
C SER A 14 20.07 -21.95 4.78
N LEU A 15 19.18 -21.08 5.22
CA LEU A 15 19.22 -19.68 4.82
C LEU A 15 19.81 -18.95 6.01
N ARG A 16 20.92 -18.25 5.80
CA ARG A 16 21.43 -17.30 6.79
C ARG A 16 20.38 -16.19 6.89
N ALA A 17 19.42 -16.38 7.78
CA ALA A 17 18.72 -15.25 8.36
C ALA A 17 19.78 -14.51 9.18
N TRP A 18 20.30 -13.43 8.61
CA TRP A 18 20.86 -12.38 9.43
C TRP A 18 19.78 -12.01 10.44
N GLU A 19 20.12 -11.92 11.72
CA GLU A 19 19.22 -11.37 12.72
C GLU A 19 18.71 -10.03 12.16
N LEU A 20 17.43 -9.99 11.77
CA LEU A 20 16.78 -8.75 11.36
C LEU A 20 16.56 -7.96 12.65
N GLU A 21 17.47 -7.04 12.93
CA GLU A 21 17.19 -6.00 13.92
C GLU A 21 16.03 -5.14 13.38
N PRO A 22 14.98 -4.88 14.19
CA PRO A 22 13.98 -3.90 13.83
C PRO A 22 14.66 -2.56 13.51
N ASN A 23 14.48 -2.02 12.30
CA ASN A 23 15.01 -0.71 11.89
C ASN A 23 13.89 0.33 11.81
N ASP A 24 14.12 1.56 12.28
CA ASP A 24 13.06 2.59 12.46
C ASP A 24 12.35 3.03 11.15
N ASN A 25 12.85 2.60 9.99
CA ASN A 25 12.52 3.03 8.62
C ASN A 25 11.08 2.82 8.12
N ILE A 26 10.17 2.24 8.90
CA ILE A 26 8.78 2.08 8.47
C ILE A 26 7.85 2.56 9.57
N SER A 27 7.36 3.78 9.38
CA SER A 27 6.21 4.31 10.10
C SER A 27 5.17 4.73 9.07
N PHE A 28 3.93 4.24 9.22
CA PHE A 28 2.80 4.83 8.54
C PHE A 28 2.29 6.02 9.38
N PRO A 29 2.05 7.17 8.75
CA PRO A 29 1.49 8.34 9.42
C PRO A 29 0.01 8.13 9.77
N ILE A 30 -0.51 9.04 10.60
CA ILE A 30 -1.93 9.05 10.98
C ILE A 30 -2.79 9.22 9.72
N GLY A 31 -3.87 8.42 9.64
CA GLY A 31 -4.79 8.45 8.50
C GLY A 31 -4.42 7.44 7.40
N THR A 32 -3.86 6.29 7.77
CA THR A 32 -3.48 5.29 6.77
C THR A 32 -4.67 4.41 6.39
N ILE A 33 -5.02 4.38 5.10
CA ILE A 33 -6.07 3.52 4.56
C ILE A 33 -5.41 2.43 3.73
N LEU A 34 -5.71 1.17 4.04
CA LEU A 34 -5.32 0.02 3.22
C LEU A 34 -6.58 -0.63 2.65
N THR A 35 -6.73 -0.66 1.33
CA THR A 35 -7.74 -1.44 0.63
C THR A 35 -7.07 -2.50 -0.25
N VAL A 36 -7.37 -3.77 -0.03
CA VAL A 36 -6.77 -4.88 -0.78
C VAL A 36 -7.85 -5.86 -1.24
N GLN A 37 -8.00 -5.97 -2.56
CA GLN A 37 -8.84 -6.97 -3.21
C GLN A 37 -7.94 -8.07 -3.79
N GLN A 38 -7.92 -9.22 -3.10
CA GLN A 38 -7.04 -10.37 -3.35
C GLN A 38 -5.54 -10.05 -3.19
N TYR A 39 -4.75 -11.05 -2.78
CA TYR A 39 -3.28 -10.98 -2.55
C TYR A 39 -2.76 -10.36 -1.23
N TYR A 40 -3.56 -10.36 -0.16
CA TYR A 40 -3.13 -9.98 1.20
C TYR A 40 -1.81 -10.64 1.66
N GLU A 41 -1.59 -11.91 1.29
CA GLU A 41 -0.41 -12.69 1.72
C GLU A 41 0.92 -12.24 1.08
N ARG A 42 0.89 -11.45 -0.02
CA ARG A 42 2.12 -11.07 -0.76
C ARG A 42 2.82 -9.81 -0.26
N LEU A 43 2.08 -8.90 0.36
CA LEU A 43 2.61 -7.60 0.76
C LEU A 43 3.28 -7.62 2.14
N ASP A 44 3.30 -8.79 2.79
CA ASP A 44 3.86 -8.97 4.14
C ASP A 44 3.30 -7.95 5.15
N LEU A 45 2.06 -7.50 4.90
CA LEU A 45 1.40 -6.43 5.65
C LEU A 45 1.16 -6.84 7.09
N PHE A 46 0.99 -8.13 7.36
CA PHE A 46 0.86 -8.64 8.72
C PHE A 46 2.13 -8.38 9.56
N ASP A 47 3.31 -8.70 9.01
CA ASP A 47 4.58 -8.44 9.70
C ASP A 47 4.87 -6.93 9.76
N LEU A 48 4.38 -6.15 8.79
CA LEU A 48 4.42 -4.70 8.80
C LEU A 48 3.55 -4.11 9.93
N PHE A 49 2.31 -4.55 10.06
CA PHE A 49 1.37 -4.14 11.10
C PHE A 49 1.82 -4.55 12.50
N LYS A 50 2.41 -5.75 12.62
CA LYS A 50 3.04 -6.20 13.85
C LYS A 50 4.17 -5.26 14.26
N GLN A 51 5.02 -4.84 13.33
CA GLN A 51 6.08 -3.86 13.61
C GLN A 51 5.53 -2.51 14.07
N PHE A 52 4.42 -2.02 13.51
CA PHE A 52 3.80 -0.76 13.99
C PHE A 52 3.31 -0.85 15.42
N LYS A 53 2.66 -1.97 15.76
CA LYS A 53 2.22 -2.23 17.13
C LYS A 53 3.40 -2.30 18.11
N GLU A 54 4.50 -2.90 17.68
CA GLU A 54 5.74 -2.98 18.47
C GLU A 54 6.43 -1.61 18.63
N ARG A 55 6.23 -0.68 17.69
CA ARG A 55 6.81 0.69 17.69
C ARG A 55 5.92 1.75 18.35
N GLY A 56 4.75 1.38 18.85
CA GLY A 56 3.85 2.31 19.55
C GLY A 56 3.13 3.32 18.64
N ILE A 57 3.04 3.03 17.34
CA ILE A 57 2.15 3.76 16.42
C ILE A 57 0.71 3.46 16.84
N ASP A 58 -0.12 4.50 16.95
CA ASP A 58 -1.51 4.33 17.35
C ASP A 58 -2.27 3.53 16.30
N ILE A 59 -2.66 2.30 16.63
CA ILE A 59 -3.44 1.45 15.73
C ILE A 59 -4.78 2.09 15.34
N ASN A 60 -5.30 3.03 16.14
CA ASN A 60 -6.51 3.79 15.80
C ASN A 60 -6.29 4.75 14.61
N SER A 61 -5.06 4.93 14.14
CA SER A 61 -4.72 5.76 12.99
C SER A 61 -4.54 4.95 11.70
N LEU A 62 -4.96 3.67 11.71
CA LEU A 62 -4.89 2.74 10.59
C LEU A 62 -6.29 2.15 10.34
N CYS A 63 -6.75 2.21 9.09
CA CYS A 63 -7.95 1.54 8.62
C CYS A 63 -7.58 0.48 7.57
N VAL A 64 -7.99 -0.78 7.80
CA VAL A 64 -7.68 -1.92 6.94
C VAL A 64 -8.95 -2.59 6.43
N ILE A 65 -9.17 -2.52 5.12
CA ILE A 65 -10.34 -3.08 4.44
C ILE A 65 -9.88 -4.15 3.44
N THR A 66 -10.29 -5.41 3.64
CA THR A 66 -9.87 -6.54 2.80
C THR A 66 -10.82 -7.73 2.88
N GLU A 67 -10.88 -8.56 1.83
CA GLU A 67 -11.79 -9.74 1.75
C GLU A 67 -11.40 -10.90 2.71
N ASP A 68 -10.30 -10.77 3.48
CA ASP A 68 -9.79 -11.86 4.31
C ASP A 68 -10.11 -11.70 5.80
N SER A 69 -11.17 -12.41 6.22
CA SER A 69 -11.58 -12.58 7.64
C SER A 69 -10.50 -13.10 8.61
N ARG A 70 -9.34 -13.55 8.12
CA ARG A 70 -8.24 -14.10 8.93
C ARG A 70 -7.27 -13.04 9.46
N THR A 71 -7.48 -11.75 9.14
CA THR A 71 -6.40 -10.74 9.20
C THR A 71 -6.56 -9.66 10.29
N GLY A 72 -7.65 -9.66 11.05
CA GLY A 72 -7.96 -8.53 11.93
C GLY A 72 -8.30 -7.26 11.16
N CYS A 73 -8.80 -7.42 9.93
CA CYS A 73 -9.37 -6.36 9.10
C CYS A 73 -10.57 -5.70 9.78
N ASP A 74 -10.79 -4.42 9.47
CA ASP A 74 -11.93 -3.67 9.96
C ASP A 74 -13.21 -4.11 9.22
N ASP A 75 -13.15 -4.30 7.90
CA ASP A 75 -14.31 -4.60 7.06
C ASP A 75 -13.97 -5.19 5.66
N ASP A 76 -15.00 -5.64 4.92
CA ASP A 76 -14.91 -6.09 3.51
C ASP A 76 -14.73 -4.91 2.53
N PRO A 77 -14.05 -5.06 1.38
CA PRO A 77 -13.79 -3.99 0.40
C PRO A 77 -15.01 -3.73 -0.49
N THR A 78 -16.04 -3.16 0.14
CA THR A 78 -17.23 -2.62 -0.49
C THR A 78 -17.08 -1.11 -0.68
N ILE A 79 -17.77 -0.51 -1.64
CA ILE A 79 -17.78 0.94 -1.87
C ILE A 79 -18.22 1.67 -0.61
N SER A 80 -19.24 1.16 0.10
CA SER A 80 -19.72 1.80 1.34
C SER A 80 -18.63 1.85 2.40
N ASN A 81 -17.89 0.76 2.62
CA ASN A 81 -16.82 0.73 3.62
C ASN A 81 -15.64 1.61 3.20
N ILE A 82 -15.37 1.71 1.90
CA ILE A 82 -14.35 2.62 1.36
C ILE A 82 -14.77 4.08 1.57
N GLU A 83 -16.01 4.44 1.27
CA GLU A 83 -16.56 5.77 1.54
C GLU A 83 -16.48 6.12 3.03
N GLU A 84 -16.78 5.17 3.91
CA GLU A 84 -16.62 5.33 5.36
C GLU A 84 -15.16 5.55 5.77
N ALA A 85 -14.20 4.84 5.15
CA ALA A 85 -12.77 5.05 5.41
C ALA A 85 -12.29 6.45 4.98
N PHE A 86 -12.70 6.91 3.80
CA PHE A 86 -12.38 8.27 3.35
C PHE A 86 -13.07 9.35 4.21
N SER A 87 -14.29 9.09 4.66
CA SER A 87 -14.98 9.95 5.64
C SER A 87 -14.26 9.99 6.99
N TRP A 88 -13.78 8.84 7.48
CA TRP A 88 -12.95 8.78 8.68
C TRP A 88 -11.66 9.58 8.51
N LEU A 89 -10.98 9.43 7.37
CA LEU A 89 -9.78 10.20 7.04
C LEU A 89 -10.05 11.71 7.04
N GLU A 90 -11.14 12.15 6.41
CA GLU A 90 -11.57 13.56 6.40
C GLU A 90 -11.79 14.10 7.81
N ASN A 91 -12.43 13.30 8.68
CA ASN A 91 -12.79 13.73 10.03
C ASN A 91 -11.65 13.64 11.05
N THR A 92 -10.58 12.91 10.75
CA THR A 92 -9.44 12.69 11.66
C THR A 92 -8.16 13.39 11.22
N SER A 93 -8.06 13.78 9.96
CA SER A 93 -6.88 14.48 9.44
C SER A 93 -6.92 15.97 9.77
N GLU A 94 -5.73 16.52 10.00
CA GLU A 94 -5.52 17.95 10.20
C GLU A 94 -4.50 18.46 9.17
N SER A 95 -4.31 19.77 9.06
CA SER A 95 -3.34 20.38 8.11
C SER A 95 -1.87 19.93 8.25
N SER A 96 -1.53 19.21 9.34
CA SER A 96 -0.18 18.63 9.55
C SER A 96 -0.12 17.12 9.31
N SER A 97 -1.26 16.48 9.06
CA SER A 97 -1.32 15.05 8.75
C SER A 97 -0.64 14.75 7.43
N GLN A 98 -0.03 13.57 7.31
CA GLN A 98 0.65 13.13 6.09
C GLN A 98 0.14 11.76 5.60
N PRO A 99 -1.17 11.55 5.42
CA PRO A 99 -1.76 10.21 5.26
C PRO A 99 -1.16 9.38 4.12
N VAL A 100 -1.20 8.06 4.29
CA VAL A 100 -0.78 7.08 3.28
C VAL A 100 -1.97 6.22 2.89
N ILE A 101 -2.29 6.17 1.60
CA ILE A 101 -3.39 5.36 1.08
C ILE A 101 -2.80 4.29 0.18
N TYR A 102 -3.10 3.04 0.47
CA TYR A 102 -2.70 1.90 -0.32
C TYR A 102 -3.94 1.22 -0.90
N ILE A 103 -4.02 1.12 -2.22
CA ILE A 103 -5.10 0.42 -2.93
C ILE A 103 -4.47 -0.66 -3.81
N SER A 104 -4.81 -1.92 -3.58
CA SER A 104 -4.44 -3.02 -4.46
C SER A 104 -5.69 -3.57 -5.13
N ASP A 105 -5.94 -3.11 -6.34
CA ASP A 105 -7.07 -3.54 -7.17
C ASP A 105 -6.81 -3.26 -8.66
N HIS A 106 -7.59 -3.88 -9.54
CA HIS A 106 -7.58 -3.61 -10.96
C HIS A 106 -8.22 -2.25 -11.28
N VAL A 107 -7.52 -1.45 -12.09
CA VAL A 107 -8.08 -0.20 -12.61
C VAL A 107 -8.49 -0.40 -14.07
N ILE A 108 -9.72 -0.04 -14.38
CA ILE A 108 -10.26 -0.09 -15.74
C ILE A 108 -10.67 1.31 -16.20
N TRP A 109 -10.75 1.48 -17.52
CA TRP A 109 -11.34 2.67 -18.12
C TRP A 109 -12.82 2.42 -18.41
N THR A 110 -13.72 3.12 -17.73
CA THR A 110 -15.17 2.99 -17.95
C THR A 110 -15.86 4.34 -17.87
N MET A 111 -16.83 4.57 -18.76
CA MET A 111 -17.61 5.82 -18.82
C MET A 111 -16.76 7.11 -18.82
N GLY A 112 -15.56 7.05 -19.39
CA GLY A 112 -14.64 8.20 -19.47
C GLY A 112 -13.80 8.47 -18.22
N ASN A 113 -13.79 7.55 -17.24
CA ASN A 113 -13.03 7.68 -16.00
C ASN A 113 -12.15 6.45 -15.78
N ALA A 114 -11.02 6.63 -15.08
CA ALA A 114 -10.34 5.53 -14.42
C ALA A 114 -11.16 5.04 -13.23
N THR A 115 -11.24 3.74 -13.01
CA THR A 115 -12.20 3.14 -12.08
C THR A 115 -11.67 1.86 -11.46
N PHE A 116 -11.77 1.78 -10.13
CA PHE A 116 -11.50 0.61 -9.30
C PHE A 116 -12.75 -0.28 -9.25
N GLN A 117 -12.56 -1.60 -9.20
CA GLN A 117 -13.61 -2.60 -9.36
C GLN A 117 -13.84 -3.39 -8.08
N PHE A 118 -14.69 -2.86 -7.21
CA PHE A 118 -15.07 -3.51 -5.97
C PHE A 118 -16.22 -4.50 -6.14
N SER A 119 -16.40 -5.35 -5.13
CA SER A 119 -17.38 -6.44 -5.15
C SER A 119 -18.84 -5.97 -5.30
N ASP A 120 -19.16 -4.78 -4.80
CA ASP A 120 -20.49 -4.16 -4.79
C ASP A 120 -20.64 -3.00 -5.79
N GLY A 121 -19.60 -2.70 -6.57
CA GLY A 121 -19.69 -1.73 -7.65
C GLY A 121 -18.36 -1.18 -8.16
N ASN A 122 -18.46 -0.08 -8.90
CA ASN A 122 -17.33 0.62 -9.47
C ASN A 122 -17.11 1.97 -8.78
N LEU A 123 -15.88 2.27 -8.39
CA LEU A 123 -15.51 3.56 -7.79
C LEU A 123 -14.54 4.30 -8.71
N SER A 124 -14.90 5.52 -9.13
CA SER A 124 -14.05 6.29 -10.04
C SER A 124 -12.91 6.99 -9.31
N ALA A 125 -11.76 7.13 -9.96
CA ALA A 125 -10.63 7.90 -9.44
C ALA A 125 -11.01 9.36 -9.16
N ASN A 126 -11.86 9.97 -9.99
CA ASN A 126 -12.41 11.31 -9.78
C ASN A 126 -13.30 11.42 -8.52
N THR A 127 -13.98 10.35 -8.12
CA THR A 127 -14.72 10.31 -6.86
C THR A 127 -13.76 10.36 -5.68
N ILE A 128 -12.69 9.56 -5.72
CA ILE A 128 -11.64 9.55 -4.70
C ILE A 128 -10.94 10.92 -4.64
N ASP A 129 -10.59 11.51 -5.79
CA ASP A 129 -10.04 12.87 -5.86
C ASP A 129 -10.94 13.89 -5.15
N GLY A 130 -12.26 13.80 -5.36
CA GLY A 130 -13.24 14.62 -4.67
C GLY A 130 -13.16 14.53 -3.14
N TRP A 131 -13.06 13.31 -2.59
CA TRP A 131 -12.90 13.08 -1.15
C TRP A 131 -11.54 13.55 -0.63
N LEU A 132 -10.48 13.39 -1.42
CA LEU A 132 -9.15 13.87 -1.05
C LEU A 132 -9.05 15.40 -1.09
N ASN A 133 -9.85 16.07 -1.92
CA ASN A 133 -9.94 17.53 -1.97
C ASN A 133 -10.75 18.13 -0.81
N SER A 134 -11.61 17.34 -0.14
CA SER A 134 -12.31 17.78 1.09
C SER A 134 -11.49 17.54 2.37
N THR A 135 -10.51 16.65 2.32
CA THR A 135 -9.66 16.28 3.46
C THR A 135 -8.50 17.28 3.66
N GLN A 136 -8.21 17.66 4.90
CA GLN A 136 -7.02 18.46 5.23
C GLN A 136 -5.80 17.58 5.50
N TYR A 137 -4.68 17.86 4.85
CA TYR A 137 -3.37 17.27 5.10
C TYR A 137 -2.27 18.20 4.60
N GLN A 138 -1.04 17.95 5.05
CA GLN A 138 0.15 18.62 4.53
C GLN A 138 0.54 18.01 3.17
N ASP A 139 0.78 16.69 3.17
CA ASP A 139 1.17 15.89 2.01
C ASP A 139 0.43 14.55 2.08
N LEU A 140 0.22 13.88 0.96
CA LEU A 140 -0.44 12.56 0.93
C LEU A 140 0.28 11.63 -0.02
N THR A 141 0.54 10.40 0.43
CA THR A 141 1.12 9.35 -0.42
C THR A 141 0.04 8.35 -0.82
N MET A 142 -0.08 8.06 -2.11
CA MET A 142 -0.92 6.99 -2.64
C MET A 142 -0.06 5.92 -3.29
N ILE A 143 -0.34 4.66 -2.97
CA ILE A 143 0.29 3.49 -3.59
C ILE A 143 -0.80 2.65 -4.22
N LEU A 144 -0.79 2.58 -5.55
CA LEU A 144 -1.79 1.93 -6.38
C LEU A 144 -1.17 0.68 -7.01
N ASN A 145 -1.53 -0.46 -6.46
CA ASN A 145 -1.14 -1.77 -6.96
C ASN A 145 -2.24 -2.39 -7.81
N GLY A 146 -1.86 -3.22 -8.76
CA GLY A 146 -2.77 -3.95 -9.63
C GLY A 146 -2.76 -3.47 -11.08
N ASN A 147 -3.48 -4.25 -11.90
CA ASN A 147 -3.55 -4.06 -13.35
C ASN A 147 -3.91 -2.63 -13.71
N ARG A 148 -3.08 -2.04 -14.57
CA ARG A 148 -3.28 -0.71 -15.15
C ARG A 148 -3.45 0.39 -14.10
N SER A 149 -2.89 0.24 -12.90
CA SER A 149 -2.98 1.19 -11.79
C SER A 149 -2.70 2.64 -12.21
N ALA A 150 -1.78 2.87 -13.15
CA ALA A 150 -1.49 4.20 -13.70
C ALA A 150 -2.62 4.84 -14.53
N LEU A 151 -3.74 4.16 -14.78
CA LEU A 151 -4.95 4.82 -15.31
C LEU A 151 -5.50 5.86 -14.34
N ALA A 152 -5.42 5.63 -13.03
CA ALA A 152 -5.96 6.52 -12.01
C ALA A 152 -5.03 7.71 -11.69
N GLY A 153 -3.73 7.58 -11.96
CA GLY A 153 -2.73 8.60 -11.63
C GLY A 153 -3.05 10.02 -12.13
N PRO A 154 -3.42 10.22 -13.41
CA PRO A 154 -3.78 11.55 -13.91
C PRO A 154 -4.98 12.20 -13.22
N ASP A 155 -5.99 11.42 -12.83
CA ASP A 155 -7.22 11.92 -12.17
C ASP A 155 -6.96 12.27 -10.69
N LEU A 156 -6.02 11.57 -10.04
CA LEU A 156 -5.69 11.76 -8.63
C LEU A 156 -4.58 12.78 -8.38
N LYS A 157 -3.83 13.19 -9.42
CA LYS A 157 -2.66 14.05 -9.30
C LYS A 157 -3.04 15.42 -8.73
N ASP A 158 -2.38 15.80 -7.64
CA ASP A 158 -2.42 17.14 -7.05
C ASP A 158 -1.02 17.57 -6.57
N SER A 159 -0.81 18.87 -6.38
CA SER A 159 0.43 19.46 -5.84
C SER A 159 0.87 18.91 -4.47
N SER A 160 -0.09 18.42 -3.67
CA SER A 160 0.12 17.89 -2.32
C SER A 160 0.19 16.36 -2.27
N ARG A 161 0.27 15.69 -3.43
CA ARG A 161 0.16 14.22 -3.52
C ARG A 161 1.33 13.60 -4.26
N GLU A 162 1.83 12.51 -3.69
CA GLU A 162 2.73 11.58 -4.36
C GLU A 162 1.97 10.30 -4.68
N ILE A 163 1.93 9.89 -5.95
CA ILE A 163 1.18 8.71 -6.38
C ILE A 163 2.13 7.74 -7.04
N PHE A 164 2.22 6.53 -6.50
CA PHE A 164 3.05 5.44 -6.99
C PHE A 164 2.15 4.35 -7.55
N CYS A 165 2.29 4.04 -8.83
CA CYS A 165 1.53 3.01 -9.52
C CYS A 165 2.45 1.84 -9.86
N SER A 166 2.04 0.63 -9.53
CA SER A 166 2.84 -0.59 -9.79
C SER A 166 2.96 -0.94 -11.28
N MET A 167 2.05 -0.45 -12.12
CA MET A 167 1.99 -0.78 -13.55
C MET A 167 1.57 0.42 -14.39
N ARG A 168 2.10 0.53 -15.62
CA ARG A 168 1.58 1.47 -16.64
C ARG A 168 0.13 1.18 -16.98
N SER A 169 -0.56 2.17 -17.54
CA SER A 169 -1.97 2.07 -17.97
C SER A 169 -2.22 1.00 -19.04
N THR A 170 -1.17 0.53 -19.71
CA THR A 170 -1.20 -0.52 -20.72
C THR A 170 -0.75 -1.89 -20.20
N GLN A 171 -0.25 -1.98 -18.96
CA GLN A 171 0.26 -3.21 -18.37
C GLN A 171 -0.80 -3.94 -17.57
N SER A 172 -0.83 -5.26 -17.72
CA SER A 172 -1.74 -6.16 -17.01
C SER A 172 -0.99 -7.46 -16.82
N PHE A 173 -0.61 -7.76 -15.58
CA PHE A 173 0.09 -8.97 -15.20
C PHE A 173 -0.69 -9.65 -14.07
N ASP A 174 -0.87 -10.97 -14.19
CA ASP A 174 -1.56 -11.74 -13.15
C ASP A 174 -0.77 -11.71 -11.82
N ASP A 175 0.56 -11.59 -11.91
CA ASP A 175 1.45 -11.37 -10.78
C ASP A 175 1.95 -9.92 -10.75
N ASP A 176 1.49 -9.14 -9.76
CA ASP A 176 2.09 -7.85 -9.40
C ASP A 176 3.34 -8.10 -8.52
N LEU A 177 4.52 -7.81 -9.06
CA LEU A 177 5.82 -8.00 -8.40
C LEU A 177 6.31 -6.76 -7.64
N PHE A 178 5.62 -5.63 -7.78
CA PHE A 178 5.94 -4.40 -7.08
C PHE A 178 5.60 -4.53 -5.60
N ASN A 179 6.60 -4.27 -4.74
CA ASN A 179 6.42 -4.35 -3.31
C ASN A 179 7.16 -3.21 -2.62
N ILE A 180 6.46 -2.08 -2.45
CA ILE A 180 6.99 -0.88 -1.78
C ILE A 180 7.59 -1.18 -0.41
N THR A 181 7.07 -2.17 0.32
CA THR A 181 7.57 -2.52 1.66
C THR A 181 8.99 -3.09 1.61
N ARG A 182 9.38 -3.74 0.50
CA ARG A 182 10.76 -4.22 0.31
C ARG A 182 11.73 -3.05 0.20
N GLY A 183 11.36 -2.00 -0.52
CA GLY A 183 12.13 -0.76 -0.61
C GLY A 183 12.25 -0.07 0.74
N LEU A 184 11.13 0.09 1.46
CA LEU A 184 11.10 0.71 2.80
C LEU A 184 11.96 -0.04 3.84
N LYS A 185 12.05 -1.38 3.73
CA LYS A 185 12.88 -2.22 4.61
C LYS A 185 14.36 -2.23 4.23
N ASP A 186 14.74 -1.76 3.03
CA ASP A 186 16.11 -1.83 2.52
C ASP A 186 16.87 -0.51 2.82
N PRO A 187 17.85 -0.50 3.75
CA PRO A 187 18.59 0.71 4.08
C PRO A 187 19.41 1.26 2.91
N SER A 188 19.66 0.47 1.85
CA SER A 188 20.32 0.96 0.64
C SER A 188 19.39 1.77 -0.27
N ALA A 189 18.10 1.85 0.06
CA ALA A 189 17.16 2.77 -0.58
C ALA A 189 17.33 4.21 -0.06
N ASP A 190 17.90 4.43 1.13
CA ASP A 190 18.22 5.77 1.63
C ASP A 190 19.33 6.39 0.75
N THR A 191 18.91 7.18 -0.23
CA THR A 191 19.77 7.79 -1.24
C THR A 191 20.24 9.19 -0.83
N ASN A 192 19.50 9.83 0.08
CA ASN A 192 19.82 11.16 0.57
C ASN A 192 20.70 11.14 1.85
N PHE A 193 20.88 9.96 2.45
CA PHE A 193 21.64 9.67 3.66
C PHE A 193 21.14 10.42 4.90
N ASP A 194 19.82 10.67 4.99
CA ASP A 194 19.19 11.29 6.16
C ASP A 194 18.93 10.30 7.30
N GLY A 195 19.12 9.00 7.04
CA GLY A 195 18.95 7.92 8.00
C GLY A 195 17.58 7.26 7.96
N GLU A 196 16.66 7.76 7.14
CA GLU A 196 15.32 7.21 6.92
C GLU A 196 15.12 6.87 5.43
N VAL A 197 14.17 5.98 5.13
CA VAL A 197 13.80 5.68 3.73
C VAL A 197 12.44 6.28 3.44
N SER A 198 12.39 7.26 2.56
CA SER A 198 11.12 7.84 2.10
C SER A 198 10.35 6.89 1.15
N TYR A 199 9.05 7.12 0.96
CA TYR A 199 8.27 6.38 -0.04
C TYR A 199 8.80 6.57 -1.46
N HIS A 200 9.29 7.76 -1.79
CA HIS A 200 9.92 8.03 -3.08
C HIS A 200 11.18 7.17 -3.28
N GLU A 201 12.03 7.08 -2.28
CA GLU A 201 13.24 6.25 -2.30
C GLU A 201 12.92 4.77 -2.39
N ALA A 202 11.95 4.31 -1.59
CA ALA A 202 11.45 2.94 -1.66
C ALA A 202 10.87 2.64 -3.05
N PHE A 203 10.12 3.56 -3.64
CA PHE A 203 9.59 3.42 -4.99
C PHE A 203 10.72 3.32 -6.03
N GLN A 204 11.73 4.19 -5.96
CA GLN A 204 12.85 4.16 -6.89
C GLN A 204 13.63 2.85 -6.76
N LYS A 205 13.83 2.36 -5.54
CA LYS A 205 14.46 1.06 -5.29
C LYS A 205 13.66 -0.09 -5.92
N GLU A 206 12.33 -0.04 -5.80
CA GLU A 206 11.45 -1.05 -6.38
C GLU A 206 11.38 -0.97 -7.91
N TYR A 207 11.42 0.25 -8.46
CA TYR A 207 11.56 0.47 -9.90
C TYR A 207 12.85 -0.19 -10.44
N ASP A 208 13.97 -0.01 -9.75
CA ASP A 208 15.25 -0.62 -10.14
C ASP A 208 15.23 -2.15 -10.00
N ASN A 209 14.60 -2.68 -8.95
CA ASN A 209 14.44 -4.12 -8.74
C ASN A 209 13.61 -4.78 -9.86
N LEU A 210 12.69 -4.02 -10.48
CA LEU A 210 11.81 -4.51 -11.55
C LEU A 210 12.33 -4.24 -12.97
N ALA A 211 13.50 -3.63 -13.13
CA ALA A 211 14.06 -3.25 -14.44
C ALA A 211 14.18 -4.41 -15.45
N PHE A 212 14.15 -5.66 -14.98
CA PHE A 212 14.22 -6.87 -15.80
C PHE A 212 12.94 -7.73 -15.77
N GLU A 213 11.89 -7.29 -15.06
CA GLU A 213 10.70 -8.09 -14.76
C GLU A 213 9.49 -7.75 -15.66
N ASN A 214 9.69 -6.98 -16.75
CA ASN A 214 8.65 -6.49 -17.67
C ASN A 214 7.49 -5.71 -17.04
N GLN A 215 7.56 -5.42 -15.74
CA GLN A 215 6.66 -4.56 -15.00
C GLN A 215 7.30 -3.19 -14.85
N ASP A 216 6.61 -2.14 -15.29
CA ASP A 216 7.13 -0.78 -15.25
C ASP A 216 6.28 0.07 -14.27
N PRO A 217 6.70 0.17 -13.00
CA PRO A 217 6.11 1.13 -12.08
C PRO A 217 6.25 2.55 -12.61
N ILE A 218 5.30 3.41 -12.27
CA ILE A 218 5.30 4.82 -12.66
C ILE A 218 4.74 5.67 -11.54
N SER A 219 5.29 6.86 -11.37
CA SER A 219 4.85 7.82 -10.37
C SER A 219 4.26 9.09 -10.98
N TYR A 220 3.39 9.75 -10.22
CA TYR A 220 2.82 11.06 -10.52
C TYR A 220 3.08 11.97 -9.33
N PHE A 221 3.79 13.07 -9.58
CA PHE A 221 4.06 14.12 -8.59
C PHE A 221 3.37 15.40 -9.01
N GLY A 222 2.92 16.17 -8.03
CA GLY A 222 2.49 17.56 -8.13
C GLY A 222 3.40 18.44 -8.94
#